data_AF-A0A3S5DD99-F1
#
_entry.id   AF-A0A3S5DD99-F1
#
_cell.length_a   1.000
_cell.length_b   1.000
_cell.length_c   1.000
_cell.angle_alpha   90.00
_cell.angle_beta   90.00
_cell.angle_gamma   90.00
#
_symmetry.space_group_name_H-M   'P 1'
#
loop_
_entity.id
_entity.type
_entity.pdbx_description
1 polymer ?
#
loop_
_entity_poly.entity_id
_entity_poly.type
_entity_poly.pdbx_seq_one_letter_code
_entity_poly.pdbx_strand_id
1 'polypeptide(L)'
;MVLSPNLWPSALPRWQASGCQHCYHGFYGRTALFEVLTVTPTLRQLIASGASAQALEAHLQQTGTGTLFENGCRAVEQGMTSFEEILRVLGMPHER
;
A
#
# COMPACT_ATOMS: atom_id res chain seq x y z
N MET A 1 2.15 11.94 10.88
CA MET A 1 2.81 10.73 11.43
C MET A 1 4.00 10.42 10.54
N VAL A 2 5.15 10.07 11.11
CA VAL A 2 6.39 9.86 10.35
C VAL A 2 6.65 8.36 10.28
N LEU A 3 6.88 7.85 9.07
CA LEU A 3 7.25 6.46 8.80
C LEU A 3 8.73 6.41 8.39
N SER A 4 9.30 5.20 8.35
CA SER A 4 10.63 5.00 7.75
C SER A 4 10.62 5.52 6.30
N PRO A 5 11.65 6.27 5.84
CA PRO A 5 11.72 6.79 4.48
C PRO A 5 11.64 5.71 3.40
N ASN A 6 12.02 4.47 3.73
CA ASN A 6 11.94 3.32 2.84
C ASN A 6 10.49 2.81 2.66
N LEU A 7 9.57 3.19 3.54
CA LEU A 7 8.15 2.81 3.49
C LEU A 7 7.27 3.91 2.93
N TRP A 8 7.54 5.16 3.31
CA TRP A 8 6.84 6.33 2.77
C TRP A 8 7.70 7.60 2.97
N PRO A 9 7.87 8.45 1.94
CA PRO A 9 8.83 9.55 1.98
C PRO A 9 8.36 10.79 2.77
N SER A 10 7.06 10.92 3.02
CA SER A 10 6.43 12.12 3.60
C SER A 10 5.70 11.81 4.91
N ALA A 11 5.46 12.84 5.72
CA ALA A 11 4.62 12.70 6.90
C ALA A 11 3.15 12.56 6.50
N LEU A 12 2.49 11.48 6.92
CA LEU A 12 1.08 11.27 6.65
C LEU A 12 0.19 12.15 7.54
N PRO A 13 -0.92 12.70 7.00
CA PRO A 13 -1.95 13.35 7.80
C PRO A 13 -2.56 12.36 8.80
N ARG A 14 -3.01 12.89 9.95
CA ARG A 14 -3.69 12.10 10.98
C ARG A 14 -5.19 12.29 10.85
N TRP A 15 -5.81 11.50 9.98
CA TRP A 15 -7.26 11.44 9.89
C TRP A 15 -7.83 10.67 11.07
N GLN A 16 -8.91 11.18 11.64
CA GLN A 16 -9.61 10.53 12.75
C GLN A 16 -11.06 10.29 12.36
N ALA A 17 -11.50 9.04 12.50
CA ALA A 17 -12.86 8.62 12.19
C ALA A 17 -13.82 8.99 13.34
N SER A 18 -14.10 10.28 13.51
CA SER A 18 -15.02 10.80 14.52
C SER A 18 -16.46 10.40 14.15
N GLY A 19 -16.96 9.31 14.73
CA GLY A 19 -18.28 8.76 14.40
C GLY A 19 -19.44 9.75 14.53
N CYS A 20 -20.53 9.46 13.82
CA CYS A 20 -21.79 10.21 13.87
C CYS A 20 -22.97 9.25 13.62
N GLN A 21 -24.20 9.76 13.74
CA GLN A 21 -25.42 8.95 13.59
C GLN A 21 -25.66 8.38 12.17
N HIS A 22 -24.92 8.84 11.16
CA HIS A 22 -25.10 8.44 9.75
C HIS A 22 -23.96 7.58 9.20
N CYS A 23 -22.90 7.37 9.99
CA CYS A 23 -21.72 6.64 9.53
C CYS A 23 -21.49 5.37 10.33
N TYR A 24 -20.64 4.50 9.81
CA TYR A 24 -20.19 3.32 10.50
C TYR A 24 -18.86 3.63 11.21
N HIS A 25 -18.95 4.10 12.46
CA HIS A 25 -17.80 4.43 13.30
C HIS A 25 -16.81 5.42 12.64
N GLY A 26 -17.35 6.43 11.95
CA GLY A 26 -16.57 7.48 11.27
C GLY A 26 -16.24 7.17 9.81
N PHE A 27 -16.69 6.03 9.28
CA PHE A 27 -16.51 5.67 7.87
C PHE A 27 -17.85 5.56 7.13
N TYR A 28 -17.84 5.84 5.83
CA TYR A 28 -19.00 5.66 4.95
C TYR A 28 -18.54 5.11 3.59
N GLY A 29 -19.10 3.98 3.18
CA GLY A 29 -18.70 3.28 1.95
C GLY A 29 -17.39 2.49 2.11
N ARG A 30 -16.81 2.11 0.97
CA ARG A 30 -15.55 1.37 0.88
C ARG A 30 -14.76 1.86 -0.33
N THR A 31 -13.44 1.96 -0.17
CA THR A 31 -12.51 2.29 -1.26
C THR A 31 -11.61 1.09 -1.51
N ALA A 32 -11.52 0.68 -2.77
CA ALA A 32 -10.61 -0.39 -3.16
C ALA A 32 -9.19 0.15 -3.33
N LEU A 33 -8.21 -0.57 -2.77
CA LEU A 33 -6.79 -0.35 -3.00
C LEU A 33 -6.25 -1.53 -3.79
N PHE A 34 -5.35 -1.26 -4.72
CA PHE A 34 -4.83 -2.27 -5.64
C PHE A 34 -3.31 -2.24 -5.65
N GLU A 35 -2.70 -3.40 -5.83
CA GLU A 35 -1.31 -3.55 -6.26
C GLU A 35 -1.35 -4.31 -7.58
N VAL A 36 -0.87 -3.68 -8.65
CA VAL A 36 -1.01 -4.22 -10.01
C VAL A 36 0.36 -4.54 -10.58
N LEU A 37 0.66 -5.83 -10.64
CA LEU A 37 1.89 -6.34 -11.23
C LEU A 37 1.69 -6.51 -12.75
N THR A 38 2.34 -5.67 -13.54
CA THR A 38 2.30 -5.80 -15.00
C THR A 38 3.31 -6.83 -15.47
N VAL A 39 2.86 -7.86 -16.20
CA VAL A 39 3.74 -8.90 -16.75
C VAL A 39 4.52 -8.38 -17.95
N THR A 40 5.67 -7.77 -17.68
CA THR A 40 6.63 -7.33 -18.70
C THR A 40 7.34 -8.52 -19.35
N PRO A 41 7.97 -8.35 -20.54
CA PRO A 41 8.78 -9.41 -21.14
C PRO A 41 9.87 -9.94 -20.20
N THR A 42 10.52 -9.06 -19.43
CA THR A 42 11.54 -9.43 -18.45
C THR A 42 10.95 -10.23 -17.30
N LEU A 43 9.84 -9.78 -16.72
CA LEU A 43 9.17 -10.51 -15.64
C LEU A 43 8.70 -11.90 -16.11
N ARG A 44 8.20 -11.99 -17.36
CA ARG A 44 7.82 -13.27 -17.97
C ARG A 44 9.01 -14.23 -18.07
N GLN A 45 10.19 -13.76 -18.45
CA GLN A 45 11.40 -14.59 -18.49
C GLN A 45 11.80 -15.07 -17.10
N LEU A 46 11.76 -14.19 -16.10
CA LEU A 46 12.08 -14.55 -14.71
C LEU A 46 11.11 -15.60 -14.16
N ILE A 47 9.81 -15.47 -14.47
CA ILE A 47 8.80 -16.47 -14.11
C ILE A 47 9.12 -17.79 -14.83
N ALA A 48 9.39 -17.76 -16.13
CA ALA A 48 9.69 -18.95 -16.92
C ALA A 48 10.97 -19.67 -16.47
N SER A 49 11.95 -18.95 -15.93
CA SER A 49 13.18 -19.52 -15.39
C SER A 49 13.05 -20.03 -13.96
N GLY A 50 11.87 -19.95 -13.34
CA GLY A 50 11.65 -20.38 -11.96
C GLY A 50 12.39 -19.51 -10.94
N ALA A 51 12.54 -18.20 -11.21
CA ALA A 51 13.16 -17.28 -10.27
C ALA A 51 12.43 -17.29 -8.92
N SER A 52 13.19 -17.09 -7.84
CA SER A 52 12.62 -17.01 -6.49
C SER A 52 11.71 -15.78 -6.35
N ALA A 53 10.77 -15.83 -5.40
CA ALA A 53 9.93 -14.68 -5.06
C ALA A 53 10.77 -13.42 -4.74
N GLN A 54 11.88 -13.59 -4.00
CA GLN A 54 12.80 -12.49 -3.69
C GLN A 54 13.43 -11.87 -4.94
N ALA A 55 13.81 -12.69 -5.93
CA ALA A 55 14.37 -12.18 -7.19
C ALA A 55 13.31 -11.45 -8.03
N LEU A 56 12.06 -11.93 -8.03
CA LEU A 56 10.94 -11.25 -8.67
C LEU A 56 10.63 -9.91 -7.99
N GLU A 57 10.59 -9.89 -6.66
CA GLU A 57 10.36 -8.67 -5.88
C GLU A 57 11.45 -7.61 -6.11
N ALA A 58 12.73 -8.02 -6.10
CA ALA A 58 13.83 -7.12 -6.38
C ALA A 58 13.73 -6.48 -7.78
N HIS A 59 13.29 -7.26 -8.78
CA HIS A 59 12.99 -6.72 -10.11
C HIS A 59 11.82 -5.73 -10.09
N LEU A 60 10.73 -6.07 -9.39
CA LEU A 60 9.53 -5.23 -9.31
C LEU A 60 9.80 -3.88 -8.61
N GLN A 61 10.64 -3.87 -7.58
CA GLN A 61 11.07 -2.63 -6.91
C GLN A 61 11.75 -1.65 -7.88
N GLN A 62 12.56 -2.16 -8.82
CA GLN A 62 13.23 -1.32 -9.82
C GLN A 62 12.27 -0.74 -10.86
N THR A 63 11.15 -1.42 -11.11
CA THR A 63 10.15 -0.98 -12.10
C THR A 63 9.17 0.07 -11.55
N GLY A 64 9.26 0.42 -10.26
CA GLY A 64 8.42 1.44 -9.63
C GLY A 64 6.96 1.02 -9.46
N THR A 65 6.69 -0.29 -9.37
CA THR A 65 5.34 -0.77 -9.09
C THR A 65 4.99 -0.45 -7.64
N GLY A 66 4.04 0.46 -7.41
CA GLY A 66 3.60 0.83 -6.07
C GLY A 66 2.91 -0.34 -5.38
N THR A 67 3.39 -0.68 -4.18
CA THR A 67 2.84 -1.72 -3.31
C THR A 67 1.46 -1.35 -2.80
N LEU A 68 0.71 -2.34 -2.31
CA LEU A 68 -0.60 -2.12 -1.69
C LEU A 68 -0.53 -1.16 -0.50
N PHE A 69 0.56 -1.25 0.29
CA PHE A 69 0.77 -0.37 1.44
C PHE A 69 1.05 1.08 1.02
N GLU A 70 1.92 1.29 0.01
CA GLU A 70 2.19 2.61 -0.56
C GLU A 70 0.91 3.24 -1.14
N ASN A 71 0.09 2.46 -1.85
CA ASN A 71 -1.21 2.93 -2.34
C ASN A 71 -2.19 3.25 -1.19
N GLY A 72 -2.11 2.53 -0.07
CA GLY A 72 -2.78 2.88 1.18
C GLY A 72 -2.31 4.21 1.75
N CYS A 73 -1.00 4.44 1.82
CA CYS A 73 -0.43 5.73 2.23
C CYS A 73 -0.91 6.89 1.36
N ARG A 74 -0.96 6.71 0.02
CA ARG A 74 -1.56 7.70 -0.89
C ARG A 74 -3.03 7.98 -0.58
N ALA A 75 -3.82 6.95 -0.31
CA ALA A 75 -5.23 7.11 0.06
C ALA A 75 -5.40 7.88 1.38
N VAL A 76 -4.47 7.69 2.34
CA VAL A 76 -4.40 8.49 3.57
C VAL A 76 -4.03 9.93 3.26
N GLU A 77 -3.03 10.20 2.42
CA GLU A 77 -2.71 11.59 2.00
C GLU A 77 -3.91 12.30 1.38
N GLN A 78 -4.73 11.57 0.61
CA GLN A 78 -5.92 12.09 -0.05
C GLN A 78 -7.16 12.19 0.86
N GLY A 79 -7.08 11.74 2.12
CA GLY A 79 -8.21 11.77 3.06
C GLY A 79 -9.32 10.78 2.75
N MET A 80 -9.04 9.74 1.95
CA MET A 80 -10.01 8.69 1.62
C MET A 80 -10.18 7.65 2.73
N THR A 81 -9.16 7.49 3.57
CA THR A 81 -9.14 6.55 4.69
C THR A 81 -8.16 7.04 5.78
N SER A 82 -8.14 6.38 6.94
CA SER A 82 -7.17 6.65 7.99
C SER A 82 -6.00 5.66 7.96
N PHE A 83 -4.88 6.04 8.56
CA PHE A 83 -3.73 5.14 8.63
C PHE A 83 -3.99 3.93 9.53
N GLU A 84 -4.77 4.13 10.60
CA GLU A 84 -5.22 3.04 11.47
C GLU A 84 -6.00 1.99 10.67
N GLU A 85 -6.80 2.41 9.70
CA GLU A 85 -7.56 1.51 8.84
C GLU A 85 -6.64 0.74 7.88
N ILE A 86 -5.60 1.39 7.36
CA ILE A 86 -4.55 0.71 6.57
C ILE A 86 -3.85 -0.36 7.41
N LEU A 87 -3.43 -0.02 8.64
CA LEU A 87 -2.79 -0.99 9.53
C LEU A 87 -3.72 -2.13 9.95
N ARG A 88 -5.01 -1.84 10.17
CA ARG A 88 -6.00 -2.85 10.53
C ARG A 88 -6.18 -3.90 9.43
N VAL A 89 -6.12 -3.49 8.17
CA VAL A 89 -6.38 -4.36 7.01
C VAL A 89 -5.10 -5.02 6.49
N LEU A 90 -3.99 -4.28 6.40
CA LEU A 90 -2.74 -4.74 5.80
C LEU A 90 -1.67 -5.15 6.82
N GLY A 91 -1.77 -4.67 8.06
CA GLY A 91 -0.67 -4.73 9.03
C GLY A 91 0.42 -3.70 8.74
N MET A 92 1.40 -3.61 9.64
CA MET A 92 2.66 -2.92 9.33
C MET A 92 3.50 -3.85 8.44
N PRO A 93 3.98 -3.38 7.27
CA PRO A 93 4.95 -4.14 6.50
C PRO A 93 6.21 -4.33 7.35
N HIS A 94 6.81 -5.51 7.26
CA HIS A 94 8.16 -5.69 7.79
C HIS A 94 9.10 -4.78 7.02
N GLU A 95 9.96 -4.04 7.74
CA GLU A 95 11.08 -3.33 7.13
C GLU A 95 11.92 -4.40 6.40
N ARG A 96 11.96 -4.31 5.06
CA ARG A 96 12.69 -5.26 4.22
C ARG A 96 14.17 -4.90 4.19
#